data_AF-A0AAW0L2Y6-F1
#
_entry.id   AF-A0AAW0L2Y6-F1
#
_cell.length_a   1.000
_cell.length_b   1.000
_cell.length_c   1.000
_cell.angle_alpha   90.00
_cell.angle_beta   90.00
_cell.angle_gamma   90.00
#
_symmetry.space_group_name_H-M   'P 1'
#
loop_
_entity.id
_entity.type
_entity.pdbx_description
1 polymer ?
#
loop_
_entity_poly.entity_id
_entity_poly.type
_entity_poly.pdbx_seq_one_letter_code
_entity_poly.pdbx_strand_id
1 'polypeptide(L)'
;MEDPNRAEAERLLGISEKLLQTRDLTGSRDFAILAQETEPLLDGSDQILAVTDVLLAAEKRMNNHHDWYSILQLDRRSDDQELIKKQYRRLALLLHPDKNKFPLADQAFKLVADAWAVLNDTAKKALYDNELTLVYEGCCLRCQNCQRAFHAAVIPSLPPVVPGQDAYYCCWGFFPMGLWLEIRIRIIIIILIIIVILIVMQRRPPECCGGGGPN
;
A
#
# COMPACT_ATOMS: atom_id res chain seq x y z
N MET A 1 -11.22 16.65 -35.55
CA MET A 1 -11.44 17.63 -34.47
C MET A 1 -10.93 16.92 -33.24
N GLU A 2 -9.73 17.26 -32.78
CA GLU A 2 -9.13 16.60 -31.62
C GLU A 2 -9.88 17.04 -30.36
N ASP A 3 -10.20 16.09 -29.49
CA ASP A 3 -10.93 16.39 -28.26
C ASP A 3 -10.05 17.25 -27.35
N PRO A 4 -10.53 18.41 -26.86
CA PRO A 4 -9.72 19.33 -26.07
C PRO A 4 -9.21 18.70 -24.76
N ASN A 5 -9.99 17.76 -24.20
CA ASN A 5 -9.61 17.01 -23.00
C ASN A 5 -8.44 16.04 -23.28
N ARG A 6 -8.43 15.39 -24.44
CA ARG A 6 -7.34 14.49 -24.84
C ARG A 6 -6.03 15.25 -25.02
N ALA A 7 -6.07 16.40 -25.68
CA ALA A 7 -4.91 17.25 -25.87
C ALA A 7 -4.36 17.82 -24.55
N GLU A 8 -5.21 18.02 -23.54
CA GLU A 8 -4.77 18.40 -22.19
C GLU A 8 -4.14 17.21 -21.45
N ALA A 9 -4.75 16.03 -21.52
CA ALA A 9 -4.24 14.82 -20.88
C ALA A 9 -2.86 14.40 -21.44
N GLU A 10 -2.65 14.51 -22.76
CA GLU A 10 -1.35 14.30 -23.40
C GLU A 10 -0.30 15.32 -22.92
N ARG A 11 -0.69 16.59 -22.72
CA ARG A 11 0.19 17.61 -22.13
C ARG A 11 0.59 17.27 -20.69
N LEU A 12 -0.36 16.80 -19.87
CA LEU A 12 -0.09 16.37 -18.50
C LEU A 12 0.86 15.16 -18.45
N LEU A 13 0.68 14.17 -19.33
CA LEU A 13 1.63 13.05 -19.44
C LEU A 13 3.03 13.51 -19.85
N GLY A 14 3.15 14.46 -20.78
CA GLY A 14 4.44 15.02 -21.15
C GLY A 14 5.15 15.73 -19.99
N ILE A 15 4.40 16.34 -19.06
CA ILE A 15 4.97 16.90 -17.83
C ILE A 15 5.42 15.77 -16.89
N SER A 16 4.57 14.77 -16.71
CA SER A 16 4.88 13.61 -15.86
C SER A 16 6.15 12.87 -16.30
N GLU A 17 6.35 12.69 -17.61
CA GLU A 17 7.56 12.09 -18.17
C GLU A 17 8.80 12.92 -17.86
N LYS A 18 8.75 14.25 -18.03
CA LYS A 18 9.87 15.15 -17.70
C LYS A 18 10.23 15.08 -16.22
N LEU A 19 9.23 15.03 -15.34
CA LEU A 19 9.45 14.89 -13.90
C LEU A 19 10.10 13.55 -13.55
N LEU A 20 9.72 12.48 -14.27
CA LEU A 20 10.32 11.17 -14.11
C LEU A 20 11.81 11.17 -14.52
N GLN A 21 12.18 11.92 -15.58
CA GLN A 21 13.59 12.12 -15.96
C GLN A 21 14.39 12.85 -14.88
N THR A 22 13.78 13.82 -14.19
CA THR A 22 14.41 14.53 -13.07
C THR A 22 14.36 13.76 -11.74
N ARG A 23 13.82 12.54 -11.74
CA ARG A 23 13.56 11.69 -10.55
C ARG A 23 12.59 12.28 -9.52
N ASP A 24 11.71 13.22 -9.91
CA ASP A 24 10.61 13.64 -9.05
C ASP A 24 9.45 12.65 -9.21
N LEU A 25 9.49 11.58 -8.41
CA LEU A 25 8.53 10.48 -8.48
C LEU A 25 7.14 10.91 -8.01
N THR A 26 7.07 11.76 -6.98
CA THR A 26 5.81 12.25 -6.41
C THR A 26 5.07 13.16 -7.38
N GLY A 27 5.77 14.16 -7.93
CA GLY A 27 5.17 15.06 -8.92
C GLY A 27 4.77 14.29 -10.19
N SER A 28 5.65 13.41 -10.69
CA SER A 28 5.35 12.57 -11.85
C SER A 28 4.06 11.76 -11.64
N ARG A 29 3.90 11.14 -10.47
CA ARG A 29 2.70 10.37 -10.12
C ARG A 29 1.44 11.23 -10.11
N ASP A 30 1.47 12.38 -9.46
CA ASP A 30 0.30 13.27 -9.35
C ASP A 30 -0.16 13.76 -10.74
N PHE A 31 0.77 14.14 -11.61
CA PHE A 31 0.44 14.51 -12.99
C PHE A 31 -0.07 13.33 -13.84
N ALA A 32 0.45 12.12 -13.62
CA ALA A 32 -0.04 10.93 -14.30
C ALA A 32 -1.48 10.57 -13.87
N ILE A 33 -1.81 10.76 -12.59
CA ILE A 33 -3.18 10.62 -12.08
C ILE A 33 -4.10 11.67 -12.72
N LEU A 34 -3.69 12.93 -12.74
CA LEU A 34 -4.47 14.00 -13.37
C LEU A 34 -4.72 13.73 -14.86
N ALA A 35 -3.71 13.21 -15.57
CA ALA A 35 -3.87 12.80 -16.97
C ALA A 35 -4.91 11.67 -17.12
N GLN A 36 -4.84 10.64 -16.28
CA GLN A 36 -5.81 9.54 -16.26
C GLN A 36 -7.23 9.99 -15.88
N GLU A 37 -7.37 10.94 -14.95
CA GLU A 37 -8.67 11.52 -14.59
C GLU A 37 -9.27 12.35 -15.74
N THR A 38 -8.42 13.01 -16.53
CA THR A 38 -8.84 13.83 -17.67
C THR A 38 -9.28 12.96 -18.85
N GLU A 39 -8.53 11.90 -19.14
CA GLU A 39 -8.83 10.93 -20.21
C GLU A 39 -8.47 9.50 -19.74
N PRO A 40 -9.44 8.70 -19.27
CA PRO A 40 -9.18 7.37 -18.69
C PRO A 40 -8.60 6.35 -19.68
N LEU A 41 -8.82 6.55 -20.97
CA LEU A 41 -8.38 5.67 -22.06
C LEU A 41 -7.05 6.13 -22.68
N LEU A 42 -6.34 7.05 -22.03
CA LEU A 42 -5.07 7.56 -22.53
C LEU A 42 -3.94 6.54 -22.35
N ASP A 43 -3.36 6.14 -23.47
CA ASP A 43 -2.21 5.23 -23.51
C ASP A 43 -0.99 5.84 -22.77
N GLY A 44 -0.32 5.01 -21.96
CA GLY A 44 0.93 5.38 -21.27
C GLY A 44 0.77 5.88 -19.83
N SER A 45 -0.40 6.39 -19.44
CA SER A 45 -0.68 6.82 -18.06
C SER A 45 -0.45 5.68 -17.04
N ASP A 46 -1.02 4.50 -17.30
CA ASP A 46 -0.83 3.28 -16.50
C ASP A 46 0.63 2.83 -16.40
N GLN A 47 1.40 3.05 -17.47
CA GLN A 47 2.81 2.65 -17.54
C GLN A 47 3.66 3.55 -16.64
N ILE A 48 3.45 4.87 -16.70
CA ILE A 48 4.13 5.82 -15.82
C ILE A 48 3.73 5.58 -14.36
N LEU A 49 2.44 5.38 -14.09
CA LEU A 49 1.96 5.08 -12.74
C LEU A 49 2.63 3.84 -12.17
N ALA A 50 2.70 2.75 -12.95
CA ALA A 50 3.40 1.53 -12.53
C ALA A 50 4.89 1.77 -12.22
N VAL A 51 5.59 2.57 -13.03
CA VAL A 51 7.00 2.94 -12.77
C VAL A 51 7.12 3.72 -11.47
N THR A 52 6.32 4.79 -11.31
CA THR A 52 6.38 5.66 -10.12
C THR A 52 6.01 4.90 -8.84
N ASP A 53 4.97 4.08 -8.85
CA ASP A 53 4.53 3.32 -7.68
C ASP A 53 5.59 2.32 -7.22
N VAL A 54 6.23 1.61 -8.15
CA VAL A 54 7.32 0.66 -7.84
C VAL A 54 8.53 1.38 -7.26
N LEU A 55 8.93 2.51 -7.85
CA LEU A 55 10.09 3.26 -7.39
C LEU A 55 9.83 3.91 -6.02
N LEU A 56 8.65 4.48 -5.79
CA LEU A 56 8.24 5.00 -4.49
C LEU A 56 8.18 3.92 -3.42
N ALA A 57 7.73 2.71 -3.78
CA ALA A 57 7.77 1.56 -2.87
C ALA A 57 9.21 1.15 -2.54
N ALA A 58 10.13 1.22 -3.50
CA ALA A 58 11.53 0.87 -3.28
C ALA A 58 12.29 1.90 -2.43
N GLU A 59 11.90 3.17 -2.44
CA GLU A 59 12.46 4.21 -1.57
C GLU A 59 12.11 3.99 -0.09
N LYS A 60 10.97 3.34 0.20
CA LYS A 60 10.59 2.93 1.55
C LYS A 60 11.42 1.71 1.95
N ARG A 61 12.50 1.96 2.70
CA ARG A 61 13.36 0.91 3.26
C ARG A 61 12.88 0.53 4.65
N MET A 62 12.67 -0.77 4.87
CA MET A 62 12.48 -1.35 6.20
C MET A 62 13.78 -2.04 6.60
N ASN A 63 14.43 -1.58 7.67
CA ASN A 63 15.66 -2.16 8.21
C ASN A 63 16.74 -2.43 7.14
N ASN A 64 16.99 -1.45 6.27
CA ASN A 64 17.93 -1.51 5.15
C ASN A 64 17.56 -2.48 4.02
N HIS A 65 16.43 -3.18 4.08
CA HIS A 65 15.90 -4.01 2.99
C HIS A 65 14.73 -3.32 2.28
N HIS A 66 14.51 -3.71 1.02
CA HIS A 66 13.35 -3.26 0.25
C HIS A 66 12.12 -4.06 0.66
N ASP A 67 10.98 -3.38 0.76
CA ASP A 67 9.70 -4.03 1.00
C ASP A 67 9.22 -4.74 -0.28
N TRP A 68 9.57 -6.02 -0.44
CA TRP A 68 9.21 -6.79 -1.64
C TRP A 68 7.69 -6.89 -1.86
N TYR A 69 6.91 -6.98 -0.78
CA TYR A 69 5.44 -6.92 -0.85
C TYR A 69 4.95 -5.58 -1.40
N SER A 70 5.50 -4.47 -0.92
CA SER A 70 5.10 -3.13 -1.37
C SER A 70 5.52 -2.87 -2.82
N ILE A 71 6.67 -3.38 -3.26
CA ILE A 71 7.12 -3.30 -4.67
C ILE A 71 6.15 -4.04 -5.59
N LEU A 72 5.65 -5.21 -5.19
CA LEU A 72 4.60 -5.91 -5.94
C LEU A 72 3.21 -5.30 -5.72
N GLN A 73 3.05 -4.26 -4.91
CA GLN A 73 1.74 -3.67 -4.56
C GLN A 73 0.80 -4.69 -3.88
N LEU A 74 1.36 -5.52 -3.00
CA LEU A 74 0.64 -6.51 -2.20
C LEU A 74 0.70 -6.17 -0.71
N ASP A 75 -0.28 -6.69 0.03
CA ASP A 75 -0.26 -6.61 1.48
C ASP A 75 0.76 -7.59 2.06
N ARG A 76 1.41 -7.21 3.17
CA ARG A 76 2.42 -8.03 3.84
C ARG A 76 1.88 -9.36 4.42
N ARG A 77 0.56 -9.56 4.39
CA ARG A 77 -0.14 -10.77 4.88
C ARG A 77 -0.67 -11.64 3.74
N SER A 78 -0.28 -11.36 2.50
CA SER A 78 -0.72 -12.15 1.35
C SER A 78 0.02 -13.49 1.31
N ASP A 79 -0.65 -14.56 1.77
CA ASP A 79 -0.16 -15.94 1.62
C ASP A 79 -0.55 -16.59 0.29
N ASP A 80 -1.43 -15.93 -0.47
CA ASP A 80 -1.93 -16.44 -1.74
C ASP A 80 -0.89 -16.33 -2.86
N GLN A 81 -0.19 -17.42 -3.14
CA GLN A 81 0.81 -17.51 -4.21
C GLN A 81 0.26 -17.12 -5.59
N GLU A 82 -1.03 -17.38 -5.83
CA GLU A 82 -1.70 -17.01 -7.07
C GLU A 82 -1.84 -15.49 -7.25
N LEU A 83 -2.09 -14.76 -6.16
CA LEU A 83 -2.15 -13.29 -6.18
C LEU A 83 -0.78 -12.71 -6.52
N ILE A 84 0.29 -13.25 -5.92
CA ILE A 84 1.67 -12.83 -6.22
C ILE A 84 1.97 -13.05 -7.72
N LYS A 85 1.63 -14.23 -8.26
CA LYS A 85 1.78 -14.56 -9.69
C LYS A 85 1.02 -13.60 -10.59
N LYS A 86 -0.25 -13.35 -10.27
CA LYS A 86 -1.14 -12.48 -11.03
C LYS A 86 -0.60 -11.06 -11.08
N GLN A 87 -0.18 -10.55 -9.94
CA GLN A 87 0.30 -9.18 -9.80
C GLN A 87 1.66 -8.99 -10.48
N TYR A 88 2.57 -9.95 -10.35
CA TYR A 88 3.82 -9.96 -11.11
C TYR A 88 3.57 -9.92 -12.62
N ARG A 89 2.67 -10.76 -13.15
CA ARG A 89 2.33 -10.77 -14.59
C ARG A 89 1.78 -9.41 -15.04
N ARG A 90 0.93 -8.77 -14.24
CA ARG A 90 0.38 -7.45 -14.53
C ARG A 90 1.49 -6.40 -14.63
N LEU A 91 2.36 -6.31 -13.61
CA LEU A 91 3.46 -5.35 -13.59
C LEU A 91 4.49 -5.62 -14.68
N ALA A 92 4.82 -6.90 -14.94
CA ALA A 92 5.75 -7.28 -15.99
C ALA A 92 5.26 -6.84 -17.39
N LEU A 93 3.95 -6.88 -17.66
CA LEU A 93 3.38 -6.40 -18.92
C LEU A 93 3.41 -4.87 -19.04
N LEU A 94 3.20 -4.15 -17.94
CA LEU A 94 3.21 -2.68 -17.90
C LEU A 94 4.63 -2.09 -17.96
N LEU A 95 5.61 -2.82 -17.44
CA LEU A 95 7.01 -2.39 -17.34
C LEU A 95 7.92 -3.02 -18.40
N HIS A 96 7.38 -3.85 -19.29
CA HIS A 96 8.19 -4.54 -20.29
C HIS A 96 8.85 -3.52 -21.24
N PRO A 97 10.17 -3.64 -21.53
CA PRO A 97 10.91 -2.65 -22.34
C PRO A 97 10.40 -2.52 -23.78
N ASP A 98 9.71 -3.54 -24.30
CA ASP A 98 9.07 -3.49 -25.63
C ASP A 98 7.88 -2.52 -25.66
N LYS A 99 7.08 -2.49 -24.58
CA LYS A 99 5.84 -1.71 -24.51
C LYS A 99 6.01 -0.37 -23.80
N ASN A 100 6.89 -0.31 -22.82
CA ASN A 100 7.12 0.85 -21.97
C ASN A 100 8.50 1.44 -22.28
N LYS A 101 8.49 2.60 -22.92
CA LYS A 101 9.70 3.34 -23.31
C LYS A 101 9.98 4.53 -22.39
N PHE A 102 9.27 4.63 -21.27
CA PHE A 102 9.43 5.72 -20.32
C PHE A 102 10.73 5.59 -19.54
N PRO A 103 11.30 6.71 -19.07
CA PRO A 103 12.51 6.69 -18.26
C PRO A 103 12.30 5.88 -16.98
N LEU A 104 13.37 5.24 -16.51
CA LEU A 104 13.37 4.41 -15.29
C LEU A 104 12.50 3.14 -15.33
N ALA A 105 11.83 2.84 -16.43
CA ALA A 105 11.05 1.61 -16.60
C ALA A 105 11.90 0.35 -16.37
N ASP A 106 13.13 0.32 -16.91
CA ASP A 106 14.08 -0.78 -16.71
C ASP A 106 14.46 -0.96 -15.23
N GLN A 107 14.58 0.14 -14.48
CA GLN A 107 14.90 0.10 -13.06
C GLN A 107 13.73 -0.49 -12.26
N ALA A 108 12.51 -0.04 -12.54
CA ALA A 108 11.30 -0.58 -11.92
C ALA A 108 11.11 -2.07 -12.27
N PHE A 109 11.34 -2.47 -13.52
CA PHE A 109 11.23 -3.86 -13.95
C PHE A 109 12.20 -4.78 -13.20
N LYS A 110 13.47 -4.35 -13.00
CA LYS A 110 14.45 -5.10 -12.21
C LYS A 110 13.98 -5.31 -10.77
N LEU A 111 13.48 -4.25 -10.11
CA LEU A 111 12.96 -4.35 -8.74
C LEU A 111 11.78 -5.33 -8.64
N VAL A 112 10.87 -5.32 -9.61
CA VAL A 112 9.75 -6.27 -9.68
C VAL A 112 10.24 -7.70 -9.90
N ALA A 113 11.26 -7.91 -10.73
CA ALA A 113 11.86 -9.22 -10.96
C ALA A 113 12.57 -9.76 -9.70
N ASP A 114 13.29 -8.91 -8.98
CA ASP A 114 13.95 -9.26 -7.73
C ASP A 114 12.93 -9.61 -6.63
N ALA A 115 11.88 -8.80 -6.49
CA ALA A 115 10.77 -9.06 -5.57
C ALA A 115 10.11 -10.42 -5.87
N TRP A 116 9.87 -10.70 -7.15
CA TRP A 116 9.32 -11.97 -7.60
C TRP A 116 10.24 -13.15 -7.31
N ALA A 117 11.55 -13.01 -7.49
CA ALA A 117 12.52 -14.08 -7.22
C ALA A 117 12.59 -14.49 -5.74
N VAL A 118 12.25 -13.58 -4.82
CA VAL A 118 12.17 -13.84 -3.38
C VAL A 118 10.79 -14.41 -3.02
N LEU A 119 9.71 -13.76 -3.44
CA LEU A 119 8.35 -14.10 -3.03
C LEU A 119 7.77 -15.33 -3.76
N ASN A 120 8.29 -15.68 -4.93
CA ASN A 120 7.81 -16.86 -5.67
C ASN A 120 8.32 -18.18 -5.07
N ASP A 121 9.49 -18.16 -4.43
CA ASP A 121 10.11 -19.34 -3.81
C ASP A 121 9.65 -19.45 -2.36
N THR A 122 8.98 -20.53 -2.02
CA THR A 122 8.41 -20.74 -0.67
C THR A 122 9.49 -20.75 0.41
N ALA A 123 10.69 -21.26 0.12
CA ALA A 123 11.78 -21.27 1.08
C ALA A 123 12.32 -19.85 1.33
N LYS A 124 12.53 -19.07 0.25
CA LYS A 124 13.01 -17.68 0.36
C LYS A 124 11.97 -16.75 0.96
N LYS A 125 10.70 -16.92 0.59
CA LYS A 125 9.56 -16.21 1.18
C LYS A 125 9.52 -16.44 2.69
N ALA A 126 9.58 -17.70 3.14
CA ALA A 126 9.57 -18.03 4.56
C ALA A 126 10.75 -17.40 5.33
N LEU A 127 11.95 -17.40 4.75
CA LEU A 127 13.11 -16.71 5.35
C LEU A 127 12.88 -15.20 5.46
N TYR A 128 12.39 -14.57 4.40
CA TYR A 128 12.08 -13.15 4.38
C TYR A 128 10.98 -12.77 5.38
N ASP A 129 9.90 -13.56 5.47
CA ASP A 129 8.80 -13.34 6.40
C ASP A 129 9.25 -13.52 7.85
N ASN A 130 10.15 -14.48 8.12
CA ASN A 130 10.76 -14.66 9.43
C ASN A 130 11.63 -13.45 9.80
N GLU A 131 12.49 -12.99 8.90
CA GLU A 131 13.29 -11.77 9.12
C GLU A 131 12.41 -10.56 9.42
N LEU A 132 11.29 -10.41 8.71
CA LEU A 132 10.32 -9.33 8.93
C LEU A 132 9.60 -9.44 10.27
N THR A 133 9.31 -10.66 10.73
CA THR A 133 8.63 -10.93 12.01
C THR A 133 9.55 -10.61 13.20
N LEU A 134 10.84 -10.95 13.09
CA LEU A 134 11.85 -10.68 14.13
C LEU A 134 12.09 -9.18 14.37
N VAL A 135 11.69 -8.31 13.43
CA VAL A 135 11.77 -6.84 13.60
C VAL A 135 10.89 -6.33 14.75
N TYR A 136 9.80 -7.03 15.07
CA TYR A 136 8.91 -6.65 16.16
C TYR A 136 9.27 -7.33 17.48
N GLU A 137 10.11 -8.37 17.47
CA GLU A 137 10.45 -9.09 18.69
C GLU A 137 11.42 -8.26 19.55
N GLY A 138 10.99 -7.89 20.75
CA GLY A 138 11.80 -7.07 21.68
C GLY A 138 11.75 -5.55 21.44
N CYS A 139 10.92 -5.06 20.50
CA CYS A 139 10.69 -3.62 20.36
C CYS A 139 9.80 -3.08 21.50
N CYS A 140 10.30 -2.07 22.22
CA CYS A 140 9.49 -1.23 23.10
C CYS A 140 8.65 -0.26 22.27
N LEU A 141 7.44 -0.67 21.91
CA LEU A 141 6.48 0.18 21.20
C LEU A 141 5.80 1.14 22.19
N ARG A 142 5.61 2.40 21.80
CA ARG A 142 4.83 3.35 22.60
C ARG A 142 3.42 3.44 22.05
N CYS A 143 2.43 3.33 22.94
CA CYS A 143 1.05 3.66 22.58
C CYS A 143 0.97 5.16 22.23
N GLN A 144 0.47 5.49 21.04
CA GLN A 144 0.32 6.88 20.59
C GLN A 144 -0.64 7.69 21.49
N ASN A 145 -1.56 7.04 22.19
CA ASN A 145 -2.58 7.71 23.01
C ASN A 145 -2.14 7.92 24.47
N CYS A 146 -1.46 6.95 25.11
CA CYS A 146 -1.10 7.01 26.53
C CYS A 146 0.41 7.01 26.81
N GLN A 147 1.26 6.93 25.77
CA GLN A 147 2.72 6.96 25.83
C GLN A 147 3.39 5.85 26.67
N ARG A 148 2.62 4.86 27.17
CA ARG A 148 3.18 3.69 27.85
C ARG A 148 3.93 2.81 26.85
N ALA A 149 5.06 2.28 27.31
CA ALA A 149 5.85 1.30 26.57
C ALA A 149 5.21 -0.09 26.72
N PHE A 150 5.08 -0.80 25.61
CA PHE A 150 4.67 -2.20 25.55
C PHE A 150 5.72 -2.97 24.76
N HIS A 151 5.99 -4.19 25.19
CA HIS A 151 6.93 -5.07 24.50
C HIS A 151 6.12 -5.92 23.52
N ALA A 152 6.50 -5.89 22.25
CA ALA A 152 5.96 -6.84 21.31
C ALA A 152 6.52 -8.24 21.63
N ALA A 153 5.60 -9.19 21.82
CA ALA A 153 5.90 -10.58 22.12
C ALA A 153 5.28 -11.47 21.04
N VAL A 154 6.02 -12.49 20.61
CA VAL A 154 5.51 -13.51 19.69
C VAL A 154 4.47 -14.35 20.42
N ILE A 155 3.25 -14.42 19.86
CA ILE A 155 2.22 -15.35 20.34
C ILE A 155 2.38 -16.66 19.57
N PRO A 156 2.80 -17.77 20.21
CA PRO A 156 3.17 -19.01 19.52
C PRO A 156 1.98 -19.77 18.90
N SER A 157 0.76 -19.48 19.33
CA SER A 157 -0.47 -20.02 18.74
C SER A 157 -1.57 -18.98 18.85
N LEU A 158 -2.32 -18.75 17.77
CA LEU A 158 -3.52 -17.90 17.80
C LEU A 158 -4.39 -18.31 19.00
N PRO A 159 -4.71 -17.39 19.93
CA PRO A 159 -5.55 -17.73 21.06
C PRO A 159 -6.91 -18.21 20.54
N PRO A 160 -7.52 -19.24 21.16
CA PRO A 160 -8.80 -19.76 20.74
C PRO A 160 -9.85 -18.64 20.75
N VAL A 161 -10.54 -18.46 19.63
CA VAL A 161 -11.61 -17.45 19.49
C VAL A 161 -12.75 -17.85 20.41
N VAL A 162 -12.93 -17.10 21.50
CA VAL A 162 -14.08 -17.27 22.39
C VAL A 162 -15.31 -16.68 21.68
N PRO A 163 -16.36 -17.46 21.42
CA PRO A 163 -17.56 -16.95 20.77
C PRO A 163 -18.22 -15.88 21.66
N GLY A 164 -18.33 -14.65 21.15
CA GLY A 164 -18.97 -13.52 21.85
C GLY A 164 -18.03 -12.41 22.34
N GLN A 165 -16.72 -12.51 22.09
CA GLN A 165 -15.79 -11.39 22.24
C GLN A 165 -15.09 -11.15 20.90
N ASP A 166 -15.42 -10.03 20.24
CA ASP A 166 -14.74 -9.62 19.01
C ASP A 166 -13.25 -9.47 19.32
N ALA A 167 -12.43 -10.29 18.65
CA ALA A 167 -10.99 -10.37 18.85
C ALA A 167 -10.34 -8.98 18.72
N TYR A 168 -9.78 -8.47 19.81
CA TYR A 168 -9.19 -7.13 19.88
C TYR A 168 -7.70 -7.19 19.49
N TYR A 169 -7.39 -7.07 18.19
CA TYR A 169 -6.06 -6.62 17.75
C TYR A 169 -6.19 -5.16 17.30
N CYS A 170 -5.90 -4.24 18.23
CA CYS A 170 -5.89 -2.81 17.91
C CYS A 170 -4.61 -2.43 17.14
N CYS A 171 -4.69 -2.50 15.82
CA CYS A 171 -4.02 -1.53 14.96
C CYS A 171 -5.11 -0.65 14.35
N TRP A 172 -5.49 0.44 15.04
CA TRP A 172 -6.25 1.50 14.38
C TRP A 172 -5.31 2.24 13.44
N GLY A 173 -5.37 1.84 12.18
CA GLY A 173 -4.58 2.41 11.11
C GLY A 173 -4.86 1.75 9.77
N PHE A 174 -6.13 1.48 9.43
CA PHE A 174 -6.50 1.18 8.06
C PHE A 174 -7.94 1.60 7.78
N PHE A 175 -8.09 2.68 7.00
CA PHE A 175 -9.31 3.02 6.29
C PHE A 175 -9.06 2.58 4.84
N PRO A 176 -9.67 1.49 4.35
CA PRO A 176 -9.54 1.11 2.96
C PRO A 176 -10.50 1.94 2.14
N MET A 177 -9.99 2.86 1.33
CA MET A 177 -10.75 3.42 0.20
C MET A 177 -9.82 3.65 -0.99
N GLY A 178 -9.72 2.64 -1.85
CA GLY A 178 -9.79 2.82 -3.29
C GLY A 178 -11.01 2.01 -3.76
N LEU A 179 -11.91 2.44 -4.63
CA LEU A 179 -11.90 3.50 -5.63
C LEU A 179 -13.35 3.63 -6.19
N TRP A 180 -13.67 4.78 -6.82
CA TRP A 180 -14.79 5.06 -7.75
C TRP A 180 -16.25 5.10 -7.23
N LEU A 181 -16.78 6.28 -6.90
CA LEU A 181 -18.10 6.76 -7.39
C LEU A 181 -18.40 8.24 -7.06
N GLU A 182 -18.74 8.98 -8.13
CA GLU A 182 -19.41 10.29 -8.27
C GLU A 182 -19.49 11.30 -7.09
N ILE A 183 -19.06 12.53 -7.41
CA ILE A 183 -18.87 13.71 -6.54
C ILE A 183 -20.13 14.10 -5.72
N ARG A 184 -21.34 13.66 -6.08
CA ARG A 184 -22.56 13.97 -5.33
C ARG A 184 -22.80 13.10 -4.10
N ILE A 185 -22.13 11.95 -3.98
CA ILE A 185 -22.29 11.04 -2.84
C ILE A 185 -21.35 11.44 -1.68
N ARG A 186 -20.30 12.23 -1.94
CA ARG A 186 -19.32 12.66 -0.93
C ARG A 186 -19.89 13.50 0.21
N ILE A 187 -20.87 14.38 -0.04
CA ILE A 187 -21.47 15.17 1.05
C ILE A 187 -22.33 14.29 1.96
N ILE A 188 -23.09 13.33 1.39
CA ILE A 188 -23.92 12.40 2.15
C ILE A 188 -23.05 11.40 2.91
N ILE A 189 -21.97 10.91 2.31
CA ILE A 189 -21.00 10.03 2.98
C ILE A 189 -20.22 10.79 4.06
N ILE A 190 -19.82 12.05 3.85
CA ILE A 190 -19.15 12.85 4.89
C ILE A 190 -20.12 13.14 6.04
N ILE A 191 -21.40 13.44 5.77
CA ILE A 191 -22.42 13.64 6.82
C ILE A 191 -22.71 12.32 7.54
N LEU A 192 -22.83 11.19 6.83
CA LEU A 192 -22.99 9.87 7.44
C LEU A 192 -21.75 9.44 8.22
N ILE A 193 -20.54 9.74 7.75
CA ILE A 193 -19.28 9.50 8.46
C ILE A 193 -19.20 10.39 9.70
N ILE A 194 -19.59 11.65 9.65
CA ILE A 194 -19.63 12.54 10.82
C ILE A 194 -20.69 12.07 11.84
N ILE A 195 -21.87 11.62 11.37
CA ILE A 195 -22.92 11.06 12.23
C ILE A 195 -22.48 9.72 12.83
N VAL A 196 -21.83 8.84 12.06
CA VAL A 196 -21.27 7.57 12.54
C VAL A 196 -20.11 7.81 13.50
N ILE A 197 -19.24 8.79 13.25
CA ILE A 197 -18.16 9.20 14.16
C ILE A 197 -18.75 9.75 15.47
N LEU A 198 -19.80 10.58 15.42
CA LEU A 198 -20.49 11.09 16.61
C LEU A 198 -21.21 9.98 17.40
N ILE A 199 -21.78 8.97 16.72
CA ILE A 199 -22.41 7.80 17.36
C ILE A 199 -21.35 6.86 17.97
N VAL A 200 -20.20 6.69 17.33
CA VAL A 200 -19.09 5.86 17.84
C VAL A 200 -18.39 6.53 19.04
N MET A 201 -18.28 7.87 19.06
CA MET A 201 -17.70 8.58 20.21
C MET A 201 -18.57 8.57 21.48
N GLN A 202 -19.83 8.13 21.41
CA GLN A 202 -20.71 7.96 22.59
C GLN A 202 -20.77 6.54 23.14
N ARG A 203 -20.07 5.56 22.54
CA ARG A 203 -19.88 4.24 23.16
C ARG A 203 -18.44 4.08 23.63
N ARG A 204 -18.20 4.44 24.89
CA ARG A 204 -17.04 3.95 25.64
C ARG A 204 -17.09 2.41 25.70
N PRO A 205 -16.07 1.68 25.24
CA PRO A 205 -15.76 0.39 25.85
C PRO A 205 -15.02 0.62 27.18
N PRO A 206 -15.26 -0.26 28.18
CA PRO A 206 -14.66 -0.16 29.50
C PRO A 206 -13.17 -0.55 29.44
N GLU A 207 -12.36 0.11 30.27
CA GLU A 207 -11.04 -0.37 30.69
C GLU A 207 -9.96 -0.49 29.59
N CYS A 208 -9.36 0.65 29.22
CA CYS A 208 -8.04 0.65 28.57
C CYS A 208 -6.89 0.13 29.46
N CYS A 209 -7.17 -0.31 30.70
CA CYS A 209 -6.24 -0.94 31.65
C CYS A 209 -7.03 -1.81 32.66
N GLY A 210 -7.59 -2.94 32.21
CA GLY A 210 -8.07 -3.99 33.12
C GLY A 210 -6.88 -4.74 33.74
N GLY A 211 -6.89 -4.91 35.06
CA GLY A 211 -5.70 -5.21 35.88
C GLY A 211 -5.30 -6.68 36.04
N GLY A 212 -4.24 -6.89 36.82
CA GLY A 212 -3.81 -8.21 37.31
C GLY A 212 -2.31 -8.43 37.25
N GLY A 213 -1.55 -7.86 38.18
CA GLY A 213 -0.21 -8.37 38.49
C GLY A 213 -0.34 -9.59 39.41
N PRO A 214 0.37 -10.71 39.17
CA PRO A 214 0.47 -11.76 40.17
C PRO A 214 1.58 -11.44 41.18
N ASN A 215 1.16 -11.38 42.45
CA ASN A 215 1.92 -11.41 43.73
C ASN A 215 2.92 -10.28 44.03
#